data_AF-A0A3D0X8F2-F1
#
_entry.id   AF-A0A3D0X8F2-F1
#
_cell.length_a   1.000
_cell.length_b   1.000
_cell.length_c   1.000
_cell.angle_alpha   90.00
_cell.angle_beta   90.00
_cell.angle_gamma   90.00
#
_symmetry.space_group_name_H-M   'P 1'
#
loop_
_entity.id
_entity.type
_entity.pdbx_description
1 polymer ?
#
loop_
_entity_poly.entity_id
_entity_poly.type
_entity_poly.pdbx_seq_one_letter_code
_entity_poly.pdbx_strand_id
1 'polypeptide(L)' 'ARDISQLIRNTYGNNIKVFKTEIPLSIKAAEISAVGKSIYSYAKNGKVAEAYRKLTKEVLEDGKQRNKHKSEIIR' A
#
# COMPACT_ATOMS: atom_id res chain seq x y z
N ALA A 1 -16.81 -2.34 -0.49
CA ALA A 1 -15.35 -2.35 -0.38
C ALA A 1 -14.86 -1.61 0.88
N ARG A 2 -15.28 -0.37 1.13
CA ARG A 2 -14.92 0.42 2.34
C ARG A 2 -15.25 -0.27 3.66
N ASP A 3 -16.33 -1.03 3.71
CA ASP A 3 -16.78 -1.70 4.93
C ASP A 3 -15.77 -2.76 5.43
N ILE A 4 -15.23 -3.56 4.50
CA ILE A 4 -14.30 -4.65 4.83
C ILE A 4 -12.95 -4.09 5.28
N SER A 5 -12.46 -3.03 4.64
CA SER A 5 -11.20 -2.40 5.02
C SER A 5 -11.30 -1.72 6.39
N GLN A 6 -12.44 -1.11 6.71
CA GLN A 6 -12.69 -0.58 8.05
C GLN A 6 -12.80 -1.69 9.10
N LEU A 7 -13.46 -2.80 8.78
CA LEU A 7 -13.53 -3.95 9.68
C LEU A 7 -12.14 -4.51 9.98
N ILE A 8 -11.31 -4.74 8.95
CA ILE A 8 -9.93 -5.22 9.13
C ILE A 8 -9.13 -4.28 10.03
N ARG A 9 -9.27 -2.96 9.84
CA ARG A 9 -8.60 -1.95 10.69
C ARG A 9 -9.10 -1.98 12.12
N ASN A 10 -10.41 -2.12 12.34
CA ASN A 10 -10.96 -2.16 13.68
C ASN A 10 -10.59 -3.45 14.41
N THR A 11 -10.64 -4.60 13.72
CA THR A 11 -10.36 -5.91 14.32
C THR A 11 -8.86 -6.13 14.54
N TYR A 12 -8.01 -5.78 13.57
CA TYR A 12 -6.58 -6.11 13.60
C TYR A 12 -5.67 -4.90 13.78
N GLY A 13 -6.15 -3.67 13.60
CA GLY A 13 -5.34 -2.45 13.63
C GLY A 13 -4.63 -2.19 14.95
N ASN A 14 -5.09 -2.81 16.05
CA ASN A 14 -4.46 -2.72 17.36
C ASN A 14 -3.17 -3.55 17.48
N ASN A 15 -3.07 -4.65 16.73
CA ASN A 15 -1.93 -5.58 16.77
C ASN A 15 -1.08 -5.54 15.49
N ILE A 16 -1.70 -5.19 14.36
CA ILE A 16 -1.08 -5.19 13.04
C ILE A 16 -1.26 -3.80 12.44
N LYS A 17 -0.17 -3.15 12.05
CA LYS A 17 -0.22 -1.84 11.42
C LYS A 17 -0.75 -1.96 9.98
N VAL A 18 -2.00 -1.55 9.76
CA VAL A 18 -2.66 -1.58 8.44
C VAL A 18 -2.50 -0.23 7.75
N PHE A 19 -1.84 -0.20 6.59
CA PHE A 19 -1.69 1.02 5.77
C PHE A 19 -3.04 1.59 5.34
N LYS A 20 -3.18 2.92 5.30
CA LYS A 20 -4.41 3.64 4.94
C LYS A 20 -4.77 3.52 3.46
N THR A 21 -3.76 3.39 2.61
CA THR A 21 -3.97 3.28 1.16
C THR A 21 -4.63 1.94 0.78
N GLU A 22 -5.76 2.02 0.08
CA GLU A 22 -6.49 0.85 -0.44
C GLU A 22 -6.22 0.66 -1.94
N ILE A 23 -5.90 -0.56 -2.37
CA ILE A 23 -5.75 -0.90 -3.79
C ILE A 23 -7.09 -1.45 -4.30
N PRO A 24 -7.79 -0.76 -5.23
CA PRO A 24 -9.06 -1.23 -5.73
C PRO A 24 -8.89 -2.48 -6.61
N LEU A 25 -9.85 -3.39 -6.54
CA LEU A 25 -9.93 -4.53 -7.45
C LEU A 25 -10.12 -4.01 -8.88
N SER A 26 -9.28 -4.46 -9.81
CA SER A 26 -9.36 -4.05 -11.20
C SER A 26 -8.89 -5.16 -12.10
N ILE A 27 -9.59 -5.35 -13.22
CA ILE A 27 -9.22 -6.32 -14.25
C ILE A 27 -7.80 -6.04 -14.74
N LYS A 28 -7.46 -4.77 -14.97
CA LYS A 28 -6.09 -4.35 -15.35
C LYS A 28 -5.03 -4.74 -14.31
N ALA A 29 -5.39 -4.76 -13.03
CA ALA A 29 -4.50 -5.20 -11.95
C ALA A 29 -4.29 -6.72 -11.96
N ALA A 30 -5.31 -7.49 -12.33
CA ALA A 30 -5.20 -8.94 -12.49
C ALA A 30 -4.42 -9.30 -13.78
N GLU A 31 -4.72 -8.61 -14.89
CA GLU A 31 -4.07 -8.81 -16.18
C GLU A 31 -2.57 -8.57 -16.12
N ILE A 32 -2.09 -7.53 -15.41
CA ILE A 32 -0.65 -7.31 -15.28
C ILE A 32 0.08 -8.48 -14.58
N SER A 33 -0.60 -9.19 -13.68
CA SER A 33 -0.03 -10.35 -13.00
C SER A 33 0.11 -11.53 -13.95
N ALA A 34 -0.78 -11.64 -14.94
CA ALA A 34 -0.70 -12.64 -16.01
C ALA A 34 0.28 -12.24 -17.13
N VAL A 35 0.34 -10.95 -17.48
CA VAL A 35 1.18 -10.41 -18.57
C VAL A 35 2.64 -10.25 -18.14
N GLY A 36 2.94 -10.22 -16.84
CA GLY A 36 4.30 -10.06 -16.33
C GLY A 36 4.89 -8.66 -16.55
N LYS A 37 4.04 -7.65 -16.74
CA LYS A 37 4.45 -6.25 -16.91
C LYS A 37 4.05 -5.43 -15.69
N SER A 38 4.89 -4.48 -15.30
CA SER A 38 4.56 -3.59 -14.17
C SER A 38 3.28 -2.79 -14.43
N ILE A 39 2.47 -2.57 -13.38
CA ILE A 39 1.27 -1.71 -13.44
C ILE A 39 1.59 -0.30 -13.95
N TYR A 40 2.80 0.18 -13.66
CA TYR A 40 3.29 1.48 -14.11
C TYR A 40 3.68 1.51 -15.58
N SER A 41 3.76 0.37 -16.25
CA SER A 41 3.99 0.32 -17.69
C SER A 41 2.69 0.04 -18.44
N TYR A 42 1.85 -0.85 -17.91
CA TYR A 42 0.60 -1.26 -18.55
C TYR A 42 -0.55 -0.27 -18.36
N ALA A 43 -0.70 0.30 -17.16
CA ALA A 43 -1.82 1.18 -16.80
C ALA A 43 -1.35 2.44 -16.08
N LYS A 44 -0.38 3.16 -16.68
CA LYS A 44 0.28 4.38 -16.15
C LYS A 44 -0.67 5.38 -15.49
N ASN A 45 -1.80 5.67 -16.12
CA ASN A 45 -2.78 6.67 -15.68
C ASN A 45 -4.04 6.02 -15.06
N GLY A 46 -3.97 4.73 -14.72
CA GLY A 46 -5.08 4.02 -14.09
C GLY A 46 -5.15 4.30 -12.58
N LYS A 47 -6.38 4.29 -12.04
CA LYS A 47 -6.63 4.39 -10.58
C LYS A 47 -5.81 3.38 -9.77
N VAL A 48 -5.55 2.20 -10.33
CA VAL A 48 -4.72 1.14 -9.73
C VAL A 48 -3.25 1.57 -9.61
N ALA A 49 -2.66 2.12 -10.68
CA ALA A 49 -1.27 2.57 -10.64
C ALA A 49 -1.09 3.72 -9.63
N GLU A 50 -2.07 4.62 -9.56
CA GLU A 50 -2.06 5.68 -8.54
C GLU A 50 -2.17 5.11 -7.12
N ALA A 51 -3.04 4.13 -6.89
CA ALA A 51 -3.16 3.47 -5.60
C ALA A 51 -1.84 2.80 -5.19
N TYR A 52 -1.16 2.11 -6.10
CA TYR A 52 0.18 1.56 -5.84
C TYR A 52 1.21 2.65 -5.54
N ARG A 53 1.21 3.78 -6.26
CA ARG A 53 2.11 4.91 -5.96
C ARG A 53 1.89 5.46 -4.55
N LYS A 54 0.63 5.65 -4.15
CA LYS A 54 0.26 6.13 -2.82
C LYS A 54 0.73 5.16 -1.73
N LEU A 55 0.52 3.86 -1.95
CA LEU A 55 0.95 2.82 -1.02
C LEU A 55 2.48 2.82 -0.85
N THR A 56 3.23 2.86 -1.96
CA THR A 56 4.70 2.90 -1.91
C THR A 56 5.21 4.11 -1.13
N LYS A 57 4.57 5.28 -1.31
CA LYS A 57 4.94 6.48 -0.54
C LYS A 57 4.72 6.28 0.96
N GLU A 58 3.56 5.74 1.35
CA GLU A 58 3.22 5.47 2.75
C GLU A 58 4.22 4.50 3.41
N VAL A 59 4.62 3.44 2.69
CA VAL A 59 5.62 2.47 3.16
C VAL A 59 7.00 3.12 3.35
N LEU A 60 7.42 3.97 2.42
CA LEU A 60 8.71 4.67 2.52
C LEU A 60 8.73 5.65 3.69
N GLU A 61 7.62 6.36 3.94
CA GLU A 61 7.48 7.26 5.09
C GLU A 61 7.53 6.49 6.42
N ASP A 62 6.82 5.37 6.52
CA ASP A 62 6.86 4.49 7.71
C ASP A 62 8.27 3.92 7.97
N GLY A 63 8.95 3.47 6.92
CA GLY A 63 10.32 2.95 7.02
C GLY A 63 11.33 4.01 7.48
N LYS A 64 11.18 5.26 7.05
CA LYS A 64 12.01 6.38 7.52
C LYS A 64 11.77 6.69 9.00
N GLN A 65 10.51 6.68 9.43
CA GLN A 65 10.17 6.89 10.84
C GLN A 65 10.76 5.79 11.74
N ARG A 66 10.68 4.52 11.32
CA ARG A 66 11.31 3.39 12.05
C ARG A 66 12.82 3.53 12.14
N ASN A 67 13.50 3.88 11.04
CA ASN A 67 14.94 4.07 11.06
C ASN A 67 15.37 5.23 11.96
N LYS A 68 14.63 6.35 11.93
CA LYS A 68 14.91 7.51 12.78
C LYS A 68 14.76 7.16 14.27
N HIS A 69 13.69 6.47 14.64
CA HIS A 69 13.46 6.04 16.02
C HIS A 69 14.54 5.07 16.50
N LYS A 70 14.99 4.13 15.64
CA LYS A 70 16.10 3.22 15.97
C LYS A 70 17.43 3.96 16.16
N SER A 71 17.70 5.00 15.37
CA SER A 71 18.92 5.82 15.54
C SER A 71 18.89 6.71 16.78
N GLU A 72 17.72 7.19 17.22
CA GLU A 72 17.57 7.98 18.46
C GLU A 72 17.69 7.12 19.71
N ILE A 73 17.25 5.86 19.67
CA ILE A 73 17.37 4.91 20.79
C ILE A 73 18.82 4.43 21.01
N ILE A 74 19.66 4.46 19.96
CA ILE A 74 21.05 3.97 20.01
C ILE A 74 22.05 5.07 20.45
N ARG A 75 21.58 6.30 20.69
CA ARG A 75 22.43 7.43 21.11
C ARG A 75 22.35 7.68 22.61
#